data_AF-A0A660RA93-F1
#
_entry.id   AF-A0A660RA93-F1
#
_cell.length_a   1.000
_cell.length_b   1.000
_cell.length_c   1.000
_cell.angle_alpha   90.00
_cell.angle_beta   90.00
_cell.angle_gamma   90.00
#
_symmetry.space_group_name_H-M   'P 1'
#
loop_
_entity.id
_entity.type
_entity.pdbx_description
1 polymer ?
#
loop_
_entity_poly.entity_id
_entity_poly.type
_entity_poly.pdbx_seq_one_letter_code
_entity_poly.pdbx_strand_id
1 'polypeptide(L)'
;MNDILKYLSEKQSRIDNPYYCRKCMRAQKVVEEVIARLTELELIERVNEYFAKGKKYSEFFYFLKKNVRDSATRRVSWAVWYLYNKGVNSFTTSKVLEELSYSDEDYRRELEHLQVWENGKWLPVLKRRDYCNWQLLNEVQPSRKPILLKDLSERLFTAISEFKREFSEDEIIQKVRELEKKAVERGLRKLKLEFKDGHWQINSITLSKIRENLKGKKSLNWAFFGNIIVRDNPYFKMLRGSSCAAYVDIPNQIVEELVGELIAVSSECRNAEEFYTKACEVVEHYNNFLKKDAKDYFKHRLDWLHFRIYKHPFMSKYGVRVNINWNSRLLRKFLWMTGLRYGENLTNSSVT
;
A
#
# COMPACT_ATOMS: atom_id res chain seq x y z
N MET A 1 -23.46 13.57 -2.01
CA MET A 1 -23.72 12.22 -1.43
C MET A 1 -24.33 11.31 -2.49
N ASN A 2 -25.44 11.75 -3.11
CA ASN A 2 -26.07 11.08 -4.25
C ASN A 2 -25.11 10.74 -5.40
N ASP A 3 -24.12 11.59 -5.70
CA ASP A 3 -23.18 11.34 -6.81
C ASP A 3 -22.23 10.17 -6.59
N ILE A 4 -21.81 9.91 -5.34
CA ILE A 4 -20.91 8.79 -5.04
C ILE A 4 -21.71 7.48 -5.07
N LEU A 5 -22.93 7.47 -4.53
CA LEU A 5 -23.84 6.33 -4.64
C LEU A 5 -24.17 6.04 -6.11
N LYS A 6 -24.49 7.07 -6.89
CA LYS A 6 -24.73 6.98 -8.34
C LYS A 6 -23.50 6.43 -9.07
N TYR A 7 -22.31 6.95 -8.78
CA TYR A 7 -21.06 6.46 -9.36
C TYR A 7 -20.83 4.97 -9.06
N LEU A 8 -21.06 4.53 -7.82
CA LEU A 8 -20.93 3.12 -7.44
C LEU A 8 -21.96 2.24 -8.18
N SER A 9 -23.20 2.71 -8.34
CA SER A 9 -24.26 2.01 -9.09
C SER A 9 -23.93 1.91 -10.58
N GLU A 10 -23.43 2.99 -11.20
CA GLU A 10 -23.01 2.98 -12.60
C GLU A 10 -21.80 2.07 -12.84
N LYS A 11 -20.87 1.99 -11.87
CA LYS A 11 -19.74 1.07 -11.95
C LYS A 11 -20.16 -0.38 -11.81
N GLN A 12 -21.14 -0.67 -10.96
CA GLN A 12 -21.72 -2.00 -10.81
C GLN A 12 -22.35 -2.50 -12.13
N SER A 13 -23.06 -1.65 -12.88
CA SER A 13 -23.71 -2.07 -14.12
C SER A 13 -22.76 -2.20 -15.32
N ARG A 14 -21.58 -1.57 -15.28
CA ARG A 14 -20.63 -1.52 -16.41
C ARG A 14 -19.60 -2.63 -16.43
N ILE A 15 -19.31 -3.27 -15.30
CA ILE A 15 -18.25 -4.27 -15.20
C ILE A 15 -18.89 -5.63 -14.97
N ASP A 16 -18.76 -6.54 -15.94
CA ASP A 16 -19.21 -7.92 -15.84
C ASP A 16 -18.24 -8.76 -14.99
N ASN A 17 -18.14 -8.40 -13.71
CA ASN A 17 -17.38 -9.12 -12.71
C ASN A 17 -18.18 -9.16 -11.39
N PRO A 18 -18.67 -10.34 -10.97
CA PRO A 18 -19.52 -10.51 -9.80
C PRO A 18 -18.83 -10.00 -8.53
N TYR A 19 -17.52 -10.23 -8.37
CA TYR A 19 -16.76 -9.75 -7.22
C TYR A 19 -16.65 -8.24 -7.18
N TYR A 20 -16.49 -7.60 -8.34
CA TYR A 20 -16.46 -6.14 -8.41
C TYR A 20 -17.84 -5.56 -8.06
N CYS A 21 -18.91 -6.13 -8.59
CA CYS A 21 -20.28 -5.76 -8.26
C CYS A 21 -20.54 -5.88 -6.74
N ARG A 22 -20.20 -7.01 -6.15
CA ARG A 22 -20.35 -7.25 -4.70
C ARG A 22 -19.52 -6.28 -3.85
N LYS A 23 -18.30 -5.93 -4.29
CA LYS A 23 -17.48 -4.89 -3.64
C LYS A 23 -18.17 -3.52 -3.69
N CYS A 24 -18.78 -3.16 -4.82
CA CYS A 24 -19.53 -1.90 -4.94
C CYS A 24 -20.76 -1.90 -4.02
N MET A 25 -21.54 -2.98 -4.00
CA MET A 25 -22.69 -3.12 -3.10
C MET A 25 -22.30 -2.99 -1.62
N ARG A 26 -21.21 -3.63 -1.20
CA ARG A 26 -20.70 -3.49 0.18
C ARG A 26 -20.21 -2.07 0.46
N ALA A 27 -19.52 -1.44 -0.49
CA ALA A 27 -19.07 -0.06 -0.34
C ALA A 27 -20.26 0.90 -0.15
N GLN A 28 -21.34 0.72 -0.92
CA GLN A 28 -22.56 1.53 -0.78
C GLN A 28 -23.17 1.47 0.63
N LYS A 29 -23.11 0.31 1.31
CA LYS A 29 -23.65 0.17 2.68
C LYS A 29 -22.92 1.00 3.73
N VAL A 30 -21.65 1.32 3.51
CA VAL A 30 -20.80 2.01 4.50
C VAL A 30 -20.34 3.39 4.02
N VAL A 31 -20.70 3.79 2.80
CA VAL A 31 -20.13 4.97 2.16
C VAL A 31 -20.47 6.26 2.91
N GLU A 32 -21.69 6.36 3.45
CA GLU A 32 -22.14 7.55 4.17
C GLU A 32 -21.35 7.73 5.47
N GLU A 33 -21.21 6.65 6.25
CA GLU A 33 -20.40 6.65 7.47
C GLU A 33 -18.93 6.99 7.18
N VAL A 34 -18.35 6.38 6.15
CA VAL A 34 -16.96 6.64 5.76
C VAL A 34 -16.77 8.08 5.33
N ILE A 35 -17.67 8.64 4.52
CA ILE A 35 -17.61 10.06 4.10
C ILE A 35 -17.74 10.98 5.31
N ALA A 36 -18.67 10.71 6.21
CA ALA A 36 -18.87 11.51 7.42
C ALA A 36 -17.58 11.55 8.25
N ARG A 37 -16.93 10.40 8.47
CA ARG A 37 -15.65 10.30 9.19
C ARG A 37 -14.50 11.00 8.48
N LEU A 38 -14.40 10.85 7.15
CA LEU A 38 -13.37 11.56 6.39
C LEU A 38 -13.57 13.07 6.42
N THR A 39 -14.82 13.54 6.48
CA THR A 39 -15.15 14.97 6.59
C THR A 39 -14.84 15.50 7.98
N GLU A 40 -15.24 14.78 9.04
CA GLU A 40 -14.91 15.09 10.45
C GLU A 40 -13.41 15.20 10.68
N LEU A 41 -12.61 14.37 10.01
CA LEU A 41 -11.15 14.38 10.09
C LEU A 41 -10.48 15.39 9.15
N GLU A 42 -11.25 16.25 8.47
CA GLU A 42 -10.76 17.23 7.49
C GLU A 42 -9.90 16.60 6.38
N LEU A 43 -10.12 15.31 6.10
CA LEU A 43 -9.47 14.61 5.01
C LEU A 43 -10.17 14.90 3.69
N ILE A 44 -11.47 15.11 3.72
CA ILE A 44 -12.23 15.61 2.57
C ILE A 44 -13.09 16.78 3.02
N GLU A 45 -13.36 17.71 2.11
CA GLU A 45 -14.19 18.88 2.37
C GLU A 45 -15.30 18.94 1.32
N ARG A 46 -16.51 19.32 1.75
CA ARG A 46 -17.62 19.51 0.81
C ARG A 46 -17.53 20.90 0.22
N VAL A 47 -17.35 20.97 -1.10
CA VAL A 47 -17.33 22.21 -1.87
C VAL A 47 -18.51 22.17 -2.83
N ASN A 48 -19.59 22.87 -2.47
CA ASN A 48 -20.89 22.81 -3.15
C ASN A 48 -21.44 21.36 -3.22
N GLU A 49 -21.60 20.83 -4.44
CA GLU A 49 -22.08 19.46 -4.69
C GLU A 49 -20.96 18.41 -4.70
N TYR A 50 -19.69 18.82 -4.68
CA TYR A 50 -18.53 17.93 -4.81
C TYR A 50 -17.74 17.79 -3.51
N PHE A 51 -16.90 16.75 -3.46
CA PHE A 51 -15.89 16.59 -2.41
C PHE A 51 -14.51 16.96 -2.94
N ALA A 52 -13.86 17.90 -2.26
CA ALA A 52 -12.47 18.24 -2.47
C ALA A 52 -11.57 17.47 -1.48
N LYS A 53 -10.30 17.31 -1.83
CA LYS A 53 -9.30 16.75 -0.93
C LYS A 53 -8.92 17.81 0.10
N GLY A 54 -8.99 17.46 1.38
CA GLY A 54 -8.40 18.28 2.44
C GLY A 54 -6.88 18.21 2.43
N LYS A 55 -6.23 19.11 3.17
CA LYS A 55 -4.76 19.28 3.17
C LYS A 55 -4.00 17.98 3.50
N LYS A 56 -4.53 17.18 4.43
CA LYS A 56 -3.90 15.92 4.91
C LYS A 56 -4.31 14.68 4.13
N TYR A 57 -5.22 14.80 3.15
CA TYR A 57 -5.78 13.64 2.43
C TYR A 57 -4.69 12.76 1.81
N SER A 58 -3.80 13.37 1.03
CA SER A 58 -2.80 12.66 0.25
C SER A 58 -1.79 11.94 1.15
N GLU A 59 -1.33 12.62 2.21
CA GLU A 59 -0.42 12.04 3.20
C GLU A 59 -1.07 10.85 3.92
N PHE A 60 -2.30 11.02 4.41
CA PHE A 60 -3.03 9.97 5.12
C PHE A 60 -3.30 8.76 4.22
N PHE A 61 -3.77 8.98 2.99
CA PHE A 61 -4.06 7.88 2.07
C PHE A 61 -2.78 7.16 1.62
N TYR A 62 -1.69 7.90 1.41
CA TYR A 62 -0.38 7.32 1.14
C TYR A 62 0.10 6.46 2.31
N PHE A 63 -0.03 6.97 3.54
CA PHE A 63 0.27 6.23 4.76
C PHE A 63 -0.56 4.93 4.83
N LEU A 64 -1.87 4.98 4.64
CA LEU A 64 -2.73 3.79 4.67
C LEU A 64 -2.32 2.76 3.60
N LYS A 65 -2.08 3.22 2.36
CA LYS A 65 -1.73 2.35 1.23
C LYS A 65 -0.37 1.71 1.42
N LYS A 66 0.67 2.49 1.75
CA LYS A 66 2.06 2.00 1.85
C LYS A 66 2.33 1.24 3.14
N ASN A 67 1.71 1.68 4.24
CA ASN A 67 2.01 1.13 5.56
C ASN A 67 1.01 0.06 5.99
N VAL A 68 -0.30 0.27 5.86
CA VAL A 68 -1.29 -0.63 6.48
C VAL A 68 -1.81 -1.71 5.51
N ARG A 69 -2.12 -1.33 4.26
CA ARG A 69 -2.87 -2.19 3.33
C ARG A 69 -2.21 -3.53 3.04
N ASP A 70 -0.88 -3.55 2.92
CA ASP A 70 -0.12 -4.69 2.38
C ASP A 70 0.63 -5.52 3.45
N SER A 71 0.42 -5.23 4.74
CA SER A 71 1.11 -5.95 5.83
C SER A 71 0.15 -6.40 6.93
N ALA A 72 0.01 -7.72 7.08
CA ALA A 72 -0.85 -8.30 8.11
C ALA A 72 -0.43 -7.88 9.53
N THR A 73 0.88 -7.84 9.80
CA THR A 73 1.39 -7.40 11.11
C THR A 73 1.11 -5.92 11.38
N ARG A 74 1.13 -5.06 10.34
CA ARG A 74 0.79 -3.65 10.52
C ARG A 74 -0.71 -3.41 10.68
N ARG A 75 -1.57 -4.21 10.04
CA ARG A 75 -3.02 -4.21 10.35
C ARG A 75 -3.28 -4.58 11.81
N VAL A 76 -2.61 -5.63 12.31
CA VAL A 76 -2.67 -5.99 13.73
C VAL A 76 -2.16 -4.84 14.61
N SER A 77 -1.06 -4.20 14.24
CA SER A 77 -0.53 -3.04 14.99
C SER A 77 -1.51 -1.87 15.02
N TRP A 78 -2.20 -1.62 13.91
CA TRP A 78 -3.21 -0.57 13.81
C TRP A 78 -4.39 -0.83 14.74
N ALA A 79 -4.89 -2.07 14.76
CA ALA A 79 -5.97 -2.46 15.67
C ALA A 79 -5.54 -2.34 17.15
N VAL A 80 -4.33 -2.79 17.51
CA VAL A 80 -3.84 -2.64 18.89
C VAL A 80 -3.65 -1.17 19.27
N TRP A 81 -3.11 -0.35 18.35
CA TRP A 81 -2.98 1.08 18.56
C TRP A 81 -4.33 1.77 18.77
N TYR A 82 -5.34 1.36 18.00
CA TYR A 82 -6.71 1.85 18.14
C TYR A 82 -7.32 1.48 19.50
N LEU A 83 -7.20 0.22 19.93
CA LEU A 83 -7.66 -0.23 21.25
C LEU A 83 -6.98 0.54 22.38
N TYR A 84 -5.67 0.76 22.29
CA TYR A 84 -4.93 1.56 23.27
C TYR A 84 -5.47 3.00 23.37
N ASN A 85 -5.72 3.66 22.23
CA ASN A 85 -6.28 5.02 22.22
C ASN A 85 -7.72 5.09 22.77
N LYS A 86 -8.43 3.96 22.83
CA LYS A 86 -9.71 3.82 23.54
C LYS A 86 -9.56 3.53 25.04
N GLY A 87 -8.34 3.53 25.58
CA GLY A 87 -8.05 3.24 26.98
C GLY A 87 -7.96 1.75 27.32
N VAL A 88 -7.91 0.86 26.33
CA VAL A 88 -7.78 -0.59 26.54
C VAL A 88 -6.31 -0.98 26.62
N ASN A 89 -5.84 -1.34 27.83
CA ASN A 89 -4.45 -1.73 28.07
C ASN A 89 -4.23 -3.25 28.08
N SER A 90 -5.30 -4.04 28.18
CA SER A 90 -5.27 -5.51 28.12
C SER A 90 -6.46 -6.02 27.32
N PHE A 91 -6.27 -6.99 26.42
CA PHE A 91 -7.34 -7.45 25.52
C PHE A 91 -7.19 -8.92 25.10
N THR A 92 -8.31 -9.57 24.76
CA THR A 92 -8.30 -10.92 24.15
C THR A 92 -8.06 -10.84 22.64
N THR A 93 -7.63 -11.94 22.01
CA THR A 93 -7.50 -12.00 20.55
C THR A 93 -8.82 -11.64 19.83
N SER A 94 -9.97 -12.00 20.41
CA SER A 94 -11.29 -11.67 19.88
C SER A 94 -11.51 -10.17 19.75
N LYS A 95 -11.03 -9.36 20.70
CA LYS A 95 -11.15 -7.90 20.65
C LYS A 95 -10.41 -7.29 19.45
N VAL A 96 -9.31 -7.89 19.03
CA VAL A 96 -8.59 -7.46 17.80
C VAL A 96 -9.33 -7.93 16.55
N LEU A 97 -9.96 -9.11 16.59
CA LEU A 97 -10.75 -9.62 15.48
C LEU A 97 -12.01 -8.80 15.22
N GLU A 98 -12.67 -8.29 16.26
CA GLU A 98 -13.80 -7.34 16.15
C GLU A 98 -13.44 -6.12 15.29
N GLU A 99 -12.17 -5.67 15.33
CA GLU A 99 -11.71 -4.50 14.58
C GLU A 99 -11.19 -4.84 13.16
N LEU A 100 -10.84 -6.11 12.89
CA LEU A 100 -10.14 -6.51 11.65
C LEU A 100 -10.92 -7.49 10.78
N SER A 101 -11.97 -8.10 11.30
CA SER A 101 -12.75 -9.12 10.62
C SER A 101 -14.13 -8.63 10.22
N TYR A 102 -14.70 -9.32 9.23
CA TYR A 102 -16.09 -9.14 8.86
C TYR A 102 -16.99 -9.82 9.88
N SER A 103 -18.26 -9.43 9.94
CA SER A 103 -19.25 -10.11 10.79
C SER A 103 -19.53 -11.52 10.27
N ASP A 104 -20.01 -12.42 11.14
CA ASP A 104 -20.45 -13.75 10.68
C ASP A 104 -21.57 -13.64 9.65
N GLU A 105 -22.47 -12.67 9.84
CA GLU A 105 -23.56 -12.39 8.90
C GLU A 105 -23.06 -11.98 7.51
N ASP A 106 -21.98 -11.20 7.43
CA ASP A 106 -21.35 -10.87 6.13
C ASP A 106 -20.78 -12.12 5.46
N TYR A 107 -20.18 -13.04 6.23
CA TYR A 107 -19.70 -14.31 5.70
C TYR A 107 -20.85 -15.17 5.18
N ARG A 108 -21.92 -15.34 5.96
CA ARG A 108 -23.13 -16.10 5.57
C ARG A 108 -23.70 -15.60 4.25
N ARG A 109 -23.93 -14.29 4.17
CA ARG A 109 -24.50 -13.64 2.98
C ARG A 109 -23.62 -13.75 1.75
N GLU A 110 -22.31 -13.93 1.91
CA GLU A 110 -21.39 -14.00 0.77
C GLU A 110 -21.27 -15.42 0.18
N LEU A 111 -21.61 -16.47 0.94
CA LEU A 111 -21.52 -17.86 0.48
C LEU A 111 -22.29 -18.11 -0.82
N GLU A 112 -23.48 -17.53 -0.96
CA GLU A 112 -24.33 -17.64 -2.17
C GLU A 112 -23.73 -16.99 -3.42
N HIS A 113 -22.75 -16.10 -3.24
CA HIS A 113 -22.19 -15.29 -4.33
C HIS A 113 -20.76 -15.68 -4.69
N LEU A 114 -20.26 -16.77 -4.11
CA LEU A 114 -18.94 -17.28 -4.44
C LEU A 114 -18.95 -17.92 -5.83
N GLN A 115 -18.09 -17.39 -6.71
CA GLN A 115 -17.98 -17.83 -8.10
C GLN A 115 -16.53 -18.00 -8.56
N VAL A 116 -16.22 -18.97 -9.40
CA VAL A 116 -14.91 -19.14 -10.03
C VAL A 116 -15.01 -18.84 -11.52
N TRP A 117 -13.96 -18.25 -12.08
CA TRP A 117 -13.88 -18.01 -13.52
C TRP A 117 -13.21 -19.21 -14.18
N GLU A 118 -13.96 -19.95 -14.98
CA GLU A 118 -13.47 -21.13 -15.68
C GLU A 118 -14.09 -21.18 -17.08
N ASN A 119 -13.27 -21.49 -18.08
CA ASN A 119 -13.69 -21.61 -19.49
C ASN A 119 -14.52 -20.41 -20.00
N GLY A 120 -14.13 -19.20 -19.59
CA GLY A 120 -14.78 -17.96 -20.03
C GLY A 120 -16.14 -17.67 -19.38
N LYS A 121 -16.49 -18.36 -18.27
CA LYS A 121 -17.76 -18.18 -17.57
C LYS A 121 -17.54 -18.14 -16.05
N TRP A 122 -18.42 -17.41 -15.36
CA TRP A 122 -18.53 -17.45 -13.90
C TRP A 122 -19.37 -18.64 -13.47
N LEU A 123 -18.78 -19.56 -12.72
CA LEU A 123 -19.44 -20.75 -12.20
C LEU A 123 -19.60 -20.65 -10.68
N PRO A 124 -20.75 -21.06 -10.11
CA PRO A 124 -20.96 -21.04 -8.67
C PRO A 124 -20.03 -22.03 -7.97
N VAL A 125 -19.41 -21.62 -6.87
CA VAL A 125 -18.53 -22.50 -6.08
C VAL A 125 -19.33 -23.47 -5.23
N LEU A 126 -20.45 -23.00 -4.68
CA LEU A 126 -21.26 -23.76 -3.74
C LEU A 126 -22.70 -23.91 -4.25
N LYS A 127 -23.33 -25.02 -3.87
CA LYS A 127 -24.78 -25.23 -3.99
C LYS A 127 -25.37 -25.51 -2.63
N ARG A 128 -26.40 -24.76 -2.26
CA ARG A 128 -27.16 -25.01 -1.03
C ARG A 128 -27.96 -26.30 -1.20
N ARG A 129 -27.81 -27.26 -0.26
CA ARG A 129 -28.52 -28.54 -0.26
C ARG A 129 -29.77 -28.49 0.60
N ASP A 130 -29.62 -27.95 1.80
CA ASP A 130 -30.70 -27.71 2.77
C ASP A 130 -30.49 -26.34 3.45
N TYR A 131 -31.12 -26.11 4.60
CA TYR A 131 -31.05 -24.83 5.28
C TYR A 131 -29.61 -24.39 5.62
N CYS A 132 -28.75 -25.32 6.07
CA CYS A 132 -27.42 -25.00 6.62
C CYS A 132 -26.27 -25.69 5.89
N ASN A 133 -26.52 -26.65 5.00
CA ASN A 133 -25.49 -27.44 4.36
C ASN A 133 -25.21 -27.00 2.92
N TRP A 134 -23.91 -26.98 2.61
CA TRP A 134 -23.35 -26.57 1.36
C TRP A 134 -22.61 -27.72 0.70
N GLN A 135 -22.82 -27.88 -0.60
CA GLN A 135 -22.04 -28.77 -1.44
C GLN A 135 -21.06 -27.96 -2.29
N LEU A 136 -19.79 -28.36 -2.28
CA LEU A 136 -18.79 -27.83 -3.19
C LEU A 136 -19.06 -28.31 -4.62
N LEU A 137 -19.25 -27.38 -5.55
CA LEU A 137 -19.46 -27.65 -6.98
C LEU A 137 -18.17 -27.52 -7.78
N ASN A 138 -17.39 -26.47 -7.52
CA ASN A 138 -16.17 -26.17 -8.25
C ASN A 138 -15.04 -25.91 -7.25
N GLU A 139 -13.86 -26.46 -7.50
CA GLU A 139 -12.71 -26.28 -6.61
C GLU A 139 -12.23 -24.83 -6.59
N VAL A 140 -11.80 -24.38 -5.40
CA VAL A 140 -11.29 -23.02 -5.20
C VAL A 140 -9.78 -23.05 -5.03
N GLN A 141 -9.10 -22.14 -5.72
CA GLN A 141 -7.66 -21.93 -5.53
C GLN A 141 -7.43 -20.75 -4.58
N PRO A 142 -7.02 -20.99 -3.32
CA PRO A 142 -6.83 -19.92 -2.37
C PRO A 142 -5.62 -19.06 -2.75
N SER A 143 -5.80 -17.74 -2.69
CA SER A 143 -4.70 -16.78 -2.85
C SER A 143 -3.61 -17.03 -1.80
N ARG A 144 -2.33 -16.87 -2.18
CA ARG A 144 -1.18 -17.02 -1.27
C ARG A 144 -1.07 -15.88 -0.24
N LYS A 145 -1.90 -14.84 -0.34
CA LYS A 145 -1.88 -13.71 0.60
C LYS A 145 -2.20 -14.19 2.03
N PRO A 146 -1.64 -13.56 3.07
CA PRO A 146 -2.10 -13.75 4.45
C PRO A 146 -3.60 -13.45 4.60
N ILE A 147 -4.32 -14.23 5.41
CA ILE A 147 -5.80 -14.11 5.55
C ILE A 147 -6.26 -12.70 5.97
N LEU A 148 -5.51 -12.02 6.82
CA LEU A 148 -5.83 -10.64 7.26
C LEU A 148 -5.69 -9.61 6.13
N LEU A 149 -5.07 -9.96 5.00
CA LEU A 149 -4.97 -9.13 3.80
C LEU A 149 -6.00 -9.49 2.73
N LYS A 150 -6.72 -10.59 2.91
CA LYS A 150 -7.75 -11.08 1.99
C LYS A 150 -9.06 -10.31 2.18
N ASP A 151 -9.77 -10.10 1.08
CA ASP A 151 -11.17 -9.66 1.13
C ASP A 151 -12.11 -10.79 1.55
N LEU A 152 -13.39 -10.46 1.74
CA LEU A 152 -14.42 -11.36 2.25
C LEU A 152 -14.45 -12.70 1.49
N SER A 153 -14.52 -12.65 0.16
CA SER A 153 -14.59 -13.83 -0.71
C SER A 153 -13.28 -14.61 -0.70
N GLU A 154 -12.13 -13.93 -0.76
CA GLU A 154 -10.81 -14.59 -0.65
C GLU A 154 -10.64 -15.32 0.70
N ARG A 155 -11.19 -14.77 1.81
CA ARG A 155 -11.16 -15.44 3.12
C ARG A 155 -12.00 -16.71 3.11
N LEU A 156 -13.22 -16.65 2.59
CA LEU A 156 -14.10 -17.82 2.44
C LEU A 156 -13.45 -18.90 1.56
N PHE A 157 -12.84 -18.53 0.43
CA PHE A 157 -12.10 -19.48 -0.41
C PHE A 157 -10.96 -20.18 0.32
N THR A 158 -10.29 -19.48 1.24
CA THR A 158 -9.23 -20.07 2.06
C THR A 158 -9.76 -21.09 3.05
N ALA A 159 -10.95 -20.85 3.62
CA ALA A 159 -11.58 -21.82 4.49
C ALA A 159 -12.12 -23.00 3.69
N ILE A 160 -12.85 -22.75 2.60
CA ILE A 160 -13.50 -23.78 1.76
C ILE A 160 -12.47 -24.74 1.14
N SER A 161 -11.27 -24.27 0.77
CA SER A 161 -10.21 -25.13 0.23
C SER A 161 -9.72 -26.22 1.20
N GLU A 162 -10.07 -26.13 2.48
CA GLU A 162 -9.72 -27.12 3.51
C GLU A 162 -10.74 -28.26 3.59
N PHE A 163 -11.85 -28.16 2.87
CA PHE A 163 -12.90 -29.16 2.84
C PHE A 163 -12.90 -29.90 1.50
N LYS A 164 -13.24 -31.20 1.53
CA LYS A 164 -13.27 -32.07 0.35
C LYS A 164 -14.68 -32.59 0.02
N ARG A 165 -15.68 -32.24 0.82
CA ARG A 165 -17.02 -32.84 0.83
C ARG A 165 -18.06 -31.78 1.17
N GLU A 166 -19.27 -32.21 1.52
CA GLU A 166 -20.30 -31.36 2.10
C GLU A 166 -19.87 -30.84 3.47
N PHE A 167 -20.30 -29.62 3.79
CA PHE A 167 -20.00 -28.94 5.04
C PHE A 167 -21.15 -27.99 5.39
N SER A 168 -21.35 -27.79 6.69
CA SER A 168 -22.30 -26.81 7.21
C SER A 168 -21.74 -25.39 7.10
N GLU A 169 -22.64 -24.42 7.09
CA GLU A 169 -22.32 -23.00 7.13
C GLU A 169 -21.46 -22.62 8.34
N ASP A 170 -21.80 -23.16 9.52
CA ASP A 170 -21.06 -22.87 10.75
C ASP A 170 -19.65 -23.48 10.74
N GLU A 171 -19.42 -24.63 10.10
CA GLU A 171 -18.08 -25.18 9.91
C GLU A 171 -17.18 -24.27 9.07
N ILE A 172 -17.72 -23.68 7.99
CA ILE A 172 -16.96 -22.72 7.16
C ILE A 172 -16.60 -21.49 8.00
N ILE A 173 -17.57 -20.92 8.72
CA ILE A 173 -17.38 -19.70 9.51
C ILE A 173 -16.39 -19.97 10.64
N GLN A 174 -16.53 -21.08 11.36
CA GLN A 174 -15.59 -21.48 12.41
C GLN A 174 -14.18 -21.61 11.83
N LYS A 175 -14.03 -22.24 10.67
CA LYS A 175 -12.72 -22.38 10.01
C LYS A 175 -12.12 -21.01 9.64
N VAL A 176 -12.93 -20.07 9.14
CA VAL A 176 -12.47 -18.68 8.91
C VAL A 176 -11.98 -18.07 10.23
N ARG A 177 -12.76 -18.15 11.31
CA ARG A 177 -12.42 -17.60 12.63
C ARG A 177 -11.12 -18.18 13.18
N GLU A 178 -10.93 -19.49 13.06
CA GLU A 178 -9.70 -20.17 13.47
C GLU A 178 -8.47 -19.64 12.70
N LEU A 179 -8.58 -19.50 11.38
CA LEU A 179 -7.50 -19.00 10.53
C LEU A 179 -7.16 -17.54 10.85
N GLU A 180 -8.17 -16.70 11.06
CA GLU A 180 -7.99 -15.30 11.45
C GLU A 180 -7.35 -15.17 12.83
N LYS A 181 -7.83 -15.93 13.83
CA LYS A 181 -7.28 -15.97 15.18
C LYS A 181 -5.80 -16.32 15.14
N LYS A 182 -5.42 -17.40 14.44
CA LYS A 182 -4.01 -17.80 14.26
C LYS A 182 -3.17 -16.70 13.62
N ALA A 183 -3.72 -15.97 12.65
CA ALA A 183 -3.02 -14.89 11.97
C ALA A 183 -2.83 -13.66 12.88
N VAL A 184 -3.83 -13.29 13.68
CA VAL A 184 -3.74 -12.22 14.67
C VAL A 184 -2.72 -12.56 15.75
N GLU A 185 -2.81 -13.74 16.36
CA GLU A 185 -1.86 -14.18 17.40
C GLU A 185 -0.41 -14.17 16.88
N ARG A 186 -0.20 -14.62 15.64
CA ARG A 186 1.12 -14.53 14.98
C ARG A 186 1.58 -13.07 14.87
N GLY A 187 0.68 -12.15 14.55
CA GLY A 187 0.96 -10.71 14.51
C GLY A 187 1.34 -10.14 15.89
N LEU A 188 0.55 -10.47 16.92
CA LEU A 188 0.78 -10.02 18.30
C LEU A 188 2.11 -10.55 18.87
N ARG A 189 2.43 -11.83 18.62
CA ARG A 189 3.74 -12.42 18.97
C ARG A 189 4.90 -11.73 18.25
N LYS A 190 4.75 -11.39 16.95
CA LYS A 190 5.78 -10.63 16.20
C LYS A 190 6.03 -9.24 16.79
N LEU A 191 5.01 -8.62 17.35
CA LEU A 191 5.12 -7.34 18.07
C LEU A 191 5.69 -7.50 19.49
N LYS A 192 5.94 -8.75 19.92
CA LYS A 192 6.42 -9.13 21.25
C LYS A 192 5.51 -8.65 22.37
N LEU A 193 4.19 -8.71 22.15
CA LEU A 193 3.23 -8.52 23.24
C LEU A 193 3.33 -9.69 24.21
N GLU A 194 3.16 -9.38 25.49
CA GLU A 194 3.10 -10.38 26.55
C GLU A 194 1.67 -10.91 26.65
N PHE A 195 1.52 -12.23 26.79
CA PHE A 195 0.24 -12.89 26.99
C PHE A 195 0.17 -13.41 28.43
N LYS A 196 -0.75 -12.85 29.22
CA LYS A 196 -0.95 -13.15 30.65
C LYS A 196 -2.44 -13.32 30.91
N ASP A 197 -2.81 -14.39 31.62
CA ASP A 197 -4.18 -14.65 32.07
C ASP A 197 -5.22 -14.55 30.96
N GLY A 198 -4.91 -15.11 29.77
CA GLY A 198 -5.80 -15.07 28.60
C GLY A 198 -5.83 -13.75 27.83
N HIS A 199 -5.04 -12.76 28.25
CA HIS A 199 -5.04 -11.41 27.69
C HIS A 199 -3.65 -10.97 27.19
N TRP A 200 -3.64 -10.24 26.08
CA TRP A 200 -2.48 -9.54 25.56
C TRP A 200 -2.32 -8.20 26.28
N GLN A 201 -1.10 -7.91 26.74
CA GLN A 201 -0.79 -6.73 27.53
C GLN A 201 -0.12 -5.65 26.68
N ILE A 202 -0.60 -4.41 26.81
CA ILE A 202 -0.01 -3.21 26.21
C ILE A 202 0.82 -2.50 27.28
N ASN A 203 2.14 -2.45 27.08
CA ASN A 203 3.05 -1.68 27.90
C ASN A 203 3.83 -0.67 27.03
N SER A 204 4.62 0.20 27.68
CA SER A 204 5.39 1.26 27.01
C SER A 204 6.34 0.73 25.92
N ILE A 205 6.99 -0.42 26.15
CA ILE A 205 7.91 -1.06 25.20
C ILE A 205 7.12 -1.55 23.96
N THR A 206 5.99 -2.21 24.18
CA THR A 206 5.08 -2.66 23.12
C THR A 206 4.58 -1.47 22.30
N LEU A 207 4.19 -0.38 22.95
CA LEU A 207 3.71 0.83 22.28
C LEU A 207 4.78 1.44 21.37
N SER A 208 6.04 1.47 21.81
CA SER A 208 7.14 1.95 20.96
C SER A 208 7.26 1.11 19.69
N LYS A 209 7.23 -0.23 19.81
CA LYS A 209 7.30 -1.14 18.66
C LYS A 209 6.10 -1.02 17.73
N ILE A 210 4.90 -0.85 18.28
CA ILE A 210 3.68 -0.62 17.49
C ILE A 210 3.83 0.67 16.69
N ARG A 211 4.24 1.77 17.33
CA ARG A 211 4.47 3.05 16.65
C ARG A 211 5.54 2.94 15.57
N GLU A 212 6.66 2.29 15.85
CA GLU A 212 7.72 2.03 14.86
C GLU A 212 7.22 1.19 13.69
N ASN A 213 6.45 0.12 13.95
CA ASN A 213 5.92 -0.74 12.91
C ASN A 213 4.88 -0.01 12.04
N LEU A 214 4.07 0.87 12.65
CA LEU A 214 3.05 1.69 11.97
C LEU A 214 3.66 2.82 11.14
N LYS A 215 4.74 3.46 11.61
CA LYS A 215 5.56 4.39 10.79
C LYS A 215 6.10 3.71 9.52
N GLY A 216 6.04 2.38 9.48
CA GLY A 216 6.64 1.58 8.44
C GLY A 216 8.13 1.44 8.70
N LYS A 217 8.75 0.47 8.02
CA LYS A 217 10.20 0.58 7.86
C LYS A 217 10.40 1.87 7.09
N LYS A 218 11.29 2.76 7.54
CA LYS A 218 12.06 3.62 6.64
C LYS A 218 12.86 2.66 5.75
N SER A 219 12.17 1.97 4.85
CA SER A 219 12.84 1.07 3.96
C SER A 219 13.56 2.00 3.00
N LEU A 220 14.88 1.99 3.09
CA LEU A 220 15.70 1.83 1.90
C LEU A 220 15.18 0.57 1.17
N ASN A 221 13.98 0.63 0.59
CA ASN A 221 13.55 -0.32 -0.40
C ASN A 221 14.35 0.10 -1.61
N TRP A 222 15.55 -0.46 -1.72
CA TRP A 222 16.39 -0.35 -2.89
C TRP A 222 15.64 -0.96 -4.05
N ALA A 223 15.30 -0.16 -5.06
CA ALA A 223 14.70 -0.69 -6.26
C ALA A 223 15.28 -0.04 -7.50
N PHE A 224 15.65 -0.92 -8.42
CA PHE A 224 15.68 -0.74 -9.86
C PHE A 224 14.91 0.50 -10.35
N PHE A 225 15.63 1.44 -10.99
CA PHE A 225 15.09 2.65 -11.63
C PHE A 225 13.94 2.39 -12.63
N GLY A 226 13.71 1.13 -13.02
CA GLY A 226 12.65 0.73 -13.95
C GLY A 226 11.21 1.00 -13.48
N ASN A 227 10.96 1.25 -12.19
CA ASN A 227 9.60 1.27 -11.61
C ASN A 227 8.98 2.65 -11.36
N ILE A 228 9.73 3.76 -11.42
CA ILE A 228 9.13 5.10 -11.28
C ILE A 228 8.58 5.55 -12.64
N ILE A 229 7.32 5.21 -12.89
CA ILE A 229 6.58 5.64 -14.08
C ILE A 229 5.64 6.78 -13.69
N VAL A 230 6.02 8.01 -14.03
CA VAL A 230 5.10 9.15 -14.00
C VAL A 230 4.20 9.03 -15.23
N ARG A 231 2.97 8.51 -15.03
CA ARG A 231 1.93 8.46 -16.06
C ARG A 231 1.07 9.72 -15.97
N ASP A 232 0.64 10.22 -17.13
CA ASP A 232 -0.39 11.25 -17.27
C ASP A 232 -0.09 12.64 -16.68
N ASN A 233 1.16 12.95 -16.32
CA ASN A 233 1.55 14.32 -15.94
C ASN A 233 1.69 15.23 -17.18
N PRO A 234 1.14 16.45 -17.18
CA PRO A 234 1.14 17.32 -18.36
C PRO A 234 2.50 17.92 -18.70
N TYR A 235 3.37 18.17 -17.71
CA TYR A 235 4.56 19.00 -17.89
C TYR A 235 5.90 18.25 -17.83
N PHE A 236 5.97 17.09 -17.15
CA PHE A 236 7.22 16.36 -17.04
C PHE A 236 7.09 14.83 -17.12
N LYS A 237 8.23 14.18 -17.39
CA LYS A 237 8.37 12.73 -17.40
C LYS A 237 9.71 12.31 -16.80
N MET A 238 9.71 11.20 -16.07
CA MET A 238 10.93 10.48 -15.71
C MET A 238 11.43 9.69 -16.93
N LEU A 239 12.62 10.03 -17.42
CA LEU A 239 13.15 9.40 -18.62
C LEU A 239 13.85 8.08 -18.28
N ARG A 240 13.38 6.98 -18.89
CA ARG A 240 14.09 5.70 -18.87
C ARG A 240 15.34 5.81 -19.72
N GLY A 241 16.48 5.34 -19.21
CA GLY A 241 17.68 5.07 -20.02
C GLY A 241 18.70 6.21 -20.20
N SER A 242 18.60 7.36 -19.52
CA SER A 242 19.70 8.36 -19.55
C SER A 242 20.82 8.08 -18.53
N SER A 243 20.72 6.96 -17.82
CA SER A 243 21.81 6.33 -17.08
C SER A 243 21.75 4.83 -17.31
N CYS A 244 22.22 4.37 -18.46
CA CYS A 244 22.41 2.93 -18.75
C CYS A 244 23.47 2.28 -17.82
N ALA A 245 24.07 3.06 -16.92
CA ALA A 245 24.96 2.61 -15.85
C ALA A 245 24.41 2.89 -14.44
N ALA A 246 23.14 3.28 -14.25
CA ALA A 246 22.52 3.34 -12.92
C ALA A 246 22.13 1.92 -12.44
N TYR A 247 23.14 1.06 -12.33
CA TYR A 247 23.10 -0.16 -11.52
C TYR A 247 23.45 0.14 -10.06
N VAL A 248 23.28 1.39 -9.62
CA VAL A 248 23.44 1.79 -8.23
C VAL A 248 22.20 2.58 -7.79
N ASP A 249 21.26 1.85 -7.21
CA ASP A 249 20.91 1.98 -5.80
C ASP A 249 21.06 3.41 -5.25
N ILE A 250 20.06 4.24 -5.55
CA ILE A 250 19.80 5.53 -4.90
C ILE A 250 18.64 5.33 -3.92
N PRO A 251 18.60 5.99 -2.74
CA PRO A 251 17.45 5.91 -1.84
C PRO A 251 16.16 6.33 -2.56
N ASN A 252 15.28 5.36 -2.86
CA ASN A 252 14.00 5.60 -3.55
C ASN A 252 13.18 6.69 -2.87
N GLN A 253 13.28 6.83 -1.55
CA GLN A 253 12.58 7.86 -0.81
C GLN A 253 12.92 9.28 -1.33
N ILE A 254 14.18 9.60 -1.60
CA ILE A 254 14.59 10.93 -2.06
C ILE A 254 14.03 11.20 -3.46
N VAL A 255 14.05 10.19 -4.34
CA VAL A 255 13.52 10.31 -5.69
C VAL A 255 11.98 10.33 -5.69
N GLU A 256 11.34 9.54 -4.83
CA GLU A 256 9.88 9.49 -4.65
C GLU A 256 9.35 10.82 -4.09
N GLU A 257 10.03 11.39 -3.10
CA GLU A 257 9.69 12.69 -2.50
C GLU A 257 9.89 13.82 -3.52
N LEU A 258 11.04 13.84 -4.22
CA LEU A 258 11.28 14.77 -5.33
C LEU A 258 10.18 14.68 -6.40
N VAL A 259 9.85 13.46 -6.84
CA VAL A 259 8.80 13.25 -7.86
C VAL A 259 7.43 13.65 -7.31
N GLY A 260 7.13 13.38 -6.04
CA GLY A 260 5.90 13.80 -5.38
C GLY A 260 5.74 15.32 -5.37
N GLU A 261 6.80 16.05 -5.00
CA GLU A 261 6.81 17.52 -5.03
C GLU A 261 6.71 18.07 -6.45
N LEU A 262 7.40 17.47 -7.43
CA LEU A 262 7.26 17.86 -8.83
C LEU A 262 5.84 17.61 -9.37
N ILE A 263 5.15 16.55 -8.93
CA ILE A 263 3.74 16.32 -9.26
C ILE A 263 2.86 17.42 -8.62
N ALA A 264 3.12 17.79 -7.37
CA ALA A 264 2.38 18.86 -6.69
C ALA A 264 2.56 20.20 -7.41
N VAL A 265 3.80 20.60 -7.69
CA VAL A 265 4.12 21.81 -8.48
C VAL A 265 3.43 21.76 -9.84
N SER A 266 3.48 20.62 -10.53
CA SER A 266 2.80 20.45 -11.81
C SER A 266 1.28 20.62 -11.73
N SER A 267 0.65 20.37 -10.58
CA SER A 267 -0.80 20.55 -10.43
C SER A 267 -1.20 22.00 -10.15
N GLU A 268 -0.24 22.84 -9.77
CA GLU A 268 -0.46 24.26 -9.41
C GLU A 268 -0.08 25.22 -10.54
N CYS A 269 0.77 24.79 -11.48
CA CYS A 269 1.21 25.62 -12.59
C CYS A 269 0.19 25.67 -13.73
N ARG A 270 0.06 26.84 -14.36
CA ARG A 270 -0.84 27.09 -15.50
C ARG A 270 -0.22 26.72 -16.84
N ASN A 271 1.11 26.75 -16.93
CA ASN A 271 1.85 26.48 -18.15
C ASN A 271 3.22 25.83 -17.88
N ALA A 272 3.88 25.42 -18.96
CA ALA A 272 5.12 24.65 -18.91
C ALA A 272 6.33 25.49 -18.42
N GLU A 273 6.36 26.80 -18.70
CA GLU A 273 7.45 27.67 -18.25
C GLU A 273 7.38 27.95 -16.75
N GLU A 274 6.17 28.18 -16.23
CA GLU A 274 5.93 28.32 -14.79
C GLU A 274 6.32 27.03 -14.05
N PHE A 275 5.97 25.88 -14.62
CA PHE A 275 6.42 24.59 -14.10
C PHE A 275 7.95 24.48 -14.09
N TYR A 276 8.64 24.85 -15.17
CA TYR A 276 10.10 24.75 -15.26
C TYR A 276 10.81 25.55 -14.16
N THR A 277 10.40 26.80 -13.94
CA THR A 277 11.00 27.66 -12.91
C THR A 277 10.84 27.05 -11.51
N LYS A 278 9.62 26.67 -11.12
CA LYS A 278 9.36 26.07 -9.80
C LYS A 278 10.01 24.68 -9.65
N ALA A 279 10.05 23.89 -10.73
CA ALA A 279 10.71 22.59 -10.73
C ALA A 279 12.23 22.72 -10.55
N CYS A 280 12.86 23.76 -11.09
CA CYS A 280 14.26 24.08 -10.86
C CYS A 280 14.53 24.40 -9.38
N GLU A 281 13.67 25.19 -8.73
CA GLU A 281 13.76 25.51 -7.30
C GLU A 281 13.66 24.25 -6.43
N VAL A 282 12.67 23.38 -6.69
CA VAL A 282 12.51 22.09 -6.00
C VAL A 282 13.76 21.22 -6.19
N VAL A 283 14.26 21.09 -7.42
CA VAL A 283 15.47 20.30 -7.70
C VAL A 283 16.70 20.88 -6.98
N GLU A 284 16.85 22.21 -6.95
CA GLU A 284 17.95 22.86 -6.24
C GLU A 284 17.86 22.66 -4.72
N HIS A 285 16.66 22.74 -4.15
CA HIS A 285 16.42 22.42 -2.74
C HIS A 285 16.90 21.01 -2.40
N TYR A 286 16.49 20.01 -3.19
CA TYR A 286 16.93 18.61 -3.00
C TYR A 286 18.44 18.45 -3.16
N ASN A 287 19.04 19.09 -4.16
CA ASN A 287 20.49 19.06 -4.36
C ASN A 287 21.26 19.67 -3.18
N ASN A 288 20.74 20.73 -2.56
CA ASN A 288 21.32 21.33 -1.38
C ASN A 288 21.17 20.44 -0.14
N PHE A 289 19.99 19.85 0.06
CA PHE A 289 19.73 18.86 1.10
C PHE A 289 20.69 17.66 1.00
N LEU A 290 20.91 17.12 -0.21
CA LEU A 290 21.85 16.03 -0.45
C LEU A 290 23.30 16.35 -0.07
N LYS A 291 23.72 17.60 -0.30
CA LYS A 291 25.07 18.08 0.02
C LYS A 291 25.28 18.35 1.50
N LYS A 292 24.30 18.97 2.16
CA LYS A 292 24.46 19.53 3.51
C LYS A 292 23.88 18.64 4.60
N ASP A 293 22.67 18.13 4.39
CA ASP A 293 21.82 17.64 5.47
C ASP A 293 21.60 16.12 5.41
N ALA A 294 21.80 15.50 4.24
CA ALA A 294 21.59 14.06 4.06
C ALA A 294 22.40 13.18 5.04
N LYS A 295 23.53 13.68 5.55
CA LYS A 295 24.32 12.96 6.57
C LYS A 295 23.54 12.76 7.86
N ASP A 296 22.75 13.74 8.29
CA ASP A 296 22.03 13.65 9.56
C ASP A 296 20.78 12.77 9.43
N TYR A 297 20.19 12.76 8.23
CA TYR A 297 18.99 11.97 7.93
C TYR A 297 19.28 10.51 7.57
N PHE A 298 20.34 10.26 6.80
CA PHE A 298 20.67 8.94 6.25
C PHE A 298 21.96 8.35 6.83
N LYS A 299 22.63 9.07 7.75
CA LYS A 299 23.97 8.71 8.30
C LYS A 299 25.07 8.64 7.24
N HIS A 300 24.81 9.13 6.03
CA HIS A 300 25.71 9.08 4.87
C HIS A 300 25.62 10.39 4.08
N ARG A 301 26.77 10.85 3.55
CA ARG A 301 26.79 11.96 2.58
C ARG A 301 26.37 11.44 1.21
N LEU A 302 25.48 12.17 0.55
CA LEU A 302 24.94 11.85 -0.77
C LEU A 302 25.26 12.95 -1.79
N ASP A 303 26.35 13.67 -1.58
CA ASP A 303 26.87 14.73 -2.46
C ASP A 303 27.32 14.25 -3.85
N TRP A 304 27.43 12.94 -4.02
CA TRP A 304 27.66 12.27 -5.30
C TRP A 304 26.39 12.11 -6.14
N LEU A 305 25.21 12.40 -5.58
CA LEU A 305 23.92 12.36 -6.26
C LEU A 305 23.47 13.77 -6.62
N HIS A 306 22.98 13.97 -7.84
CA HIS A 306 22.51 15.25 -8.31
C HIS A 306 21.31 15.11 -9.25
N PHE A 307 20.32 15.99 -9.10
CA PHE A 307 19.14 16.06 -9.94
C PHE A 307 19.19 17.29 -10.85
N ARG A 308 18.62 17.17 -12.05
CA ARG A 308 18.49 18.30 -12.99
C ARG A 308 17.19 18.20 -13.79
N ILE A 309 16.48 19.31 -13.92
CA ILE A 309 15.43 19.46 -14.94
C ILE A 309 16.06 19.86 -16.26
N TYR A 310 15.63 19.24 -17.36
CA TYR A 310 16.06 19.63 -18.70
C TYR A 310 14.92 19.57 -19.70
N LYS A 311 14.99 20.42 -20.72
CA LYS A 311 14.08 20.38 -21.87
C LYS A 311 14.54 19.29 -22.82
N HIS A 312 13.74 18.26 -23.03
CA HIS A 312 14.10 17.17 -23.93
C HIS A 312 13.95 17.64 -25.39
N PRO A 313 14.94 17.43 -26.27
CA PRO A 313 14.89 17.93 -27.65
C PRO A 313 13.75 17.32 -28.47
N PHE A 314 13.35 16.08 -28.15
CA PHE A 314 12.34 15.32 -28.91
C PHE A 314 11.04 15.06 -28.14
N MET A 315 10.80 15.72 -27.00
CA MET A 315 9.54 15.54 -26.25
C MET A 315 8.96 16.89 -25.86
N SER A 316 7.63 16.98 -25.86
CA SER A 316 6.89 18.17 -25.41
C SER A 316 6.95 18.41 -23.90
N LYS A 317 7.52 17.48 -23.13
CA LYS A 317 7.62 17.51 -21.67
C LYS A 317 9.07 17.69 -21.21
N TYR A 318 9.24 18.28 -20.04
CA TYR A 318 10.54 18.34 -19.37
C TYR A 318 10.95 16.95 -18.84
N GLY A 319 12.25 16.67 -18.91
CA GLY A 319 12.86 15.48 -18.33
C GLY A 319 13.46 15.79 -16.97
N VAL A 320 13.27 14.90 -16.01
CA VAL A 320 14.05 14.88 -14.77
C VAL A 320 15.23 13.93 -14.98
N ARG A 321 16.45 14.45 -14.88
CA ARG A 321 17.68 13.68 -15.01
C ARG A 321 18.32 13.46 -13.65
N VAL A 322 18.78 12.24 -13.43
CA VAL A 322 19.58 11.86 -12.26
C VAL A 322 21.03 11.68 -12.71
N ASN A 323 21.94 12.43 -12.10
CA ASN A 323 23.37 12.38 -12.34
C ASN A 323 24.07 11.79 -11.10
N ILE A 324 24.97 10.83 -11.33
CA ILE A 324 25.77 10.18 -10.29
C ILE A 324 27.25 10.46 -10.59
N ASN A 325 27.98 11.01 -9.61
CA ASN A 325 29.43 11.13 -9.70
C ASN A 325 30.09 9.81 -9.27
N TRP A 326 30.31 8.93 -10.24
CA TRP A 326 30.92 7.61 -10.05
C TRP A 326 32.36 7.64 -9.50
N ASN A 327 33.06 8.76 -9.69
CA ASN A 327 34.43 8.95 -9.21
C ASN A 327 34.49 9.39 -7.74
N SER A 328 33.34 9.58 -7.07
CA SER A 328 33.31 9.97 -5.67
C SER A 328 33.84 8.87 -4.75
N ARG A 329 34.87 9.21 -3.96
CA ARG A 329 35.38 8.35 -2.89
C ARG A 329 34.31 8.04 -1.84
N LEU A 330 33.34 8.93 -1.65
CA LEU A 330 32.20 8.74 -0.74
C LEU A 330 31.22 7.71 -1.27
N LEU A 331 30.96 7.69 -2.58
CA LEU A 331 30.14 6.66 -3.23
C LEU A 331 30.81 5.28 -3.11
N ARG A 332 32.12 5.18 -3.34
CA ARG A 332 32.85 3.91 -3.17
C ARG A 332 32.82 3.40 -1.74
N LYS A 333 33.00 4.28 -0.75
CA LYS A 333 32.89 3.95 0.68
C LYS A 333 31.47 3.52 1.05
N PHE A 334 30.46 4.21 0.50
CA PHE A 334 29.05 3.90 0.68
C PHE A 334 28.71 2.50 0.15
N LEU A 335 29.07 2.19 -1.09
CA LEU A 335 28.88 0.87 -1.72
C LEU A 335 29.53 -0.27 -0.93
N TRP A 336 30.75 -0.05 -0.43
CA TRP A 336 31.46 -1.02 0.38
C TRP A 336 30.77 -1.28 1.74
N MET A 337 30.31 -0.23 2.42
CA MET A 337 29.60 -0.34 3.70
C MET A 337 28.24 -1.04 3.59
N THR A 338 27.58 -0.94 2.43
CA THR A 338 26.28 -1.58 2.18
C THR A 338 26.39 -3.01 1.64
N GLY A 339 27.61 -3.53 1.45
CA GLY A 339 27.86 -4.88 0.93
C GLY A 339 27.59 -5.05 -0.57
N LEU A 340 27.52 -3.94 -1.32
CA LEU A 340 27.25 -3.94 -2.76
C LEU A 340 28.58 -4.10 -3.52
N ARG A 341 28.75 -5.19 -4.28
CA ARG A 341 29.95 -5.40 -5.10
C ARG A 341 29.86 -4.62 -6.41
N TYR A 342 30.93 -3.90 -6.71
CA TYR A 342 31.19 -3.33 -8.02
C TYR A 342 31.39 -4.47 -9.03
N GLY A 343 30.64 -4.49 -10.13
CA GLY A 343 30.98 -5.34 -11.27
C GLY A 343 32.22 -4.75 -11.95
N GLU A 344 33.39 -5.33 -11.68
CA GLU A 344 34.62 -5.06 -12.42
C GLU A 344 34.46 -5.57 -13.86
N ASN A 345 33.88 -4.77 -14.74
CA ASN A 345 33.86 -5.05 -16.18
C ASN A 345 33.70 -3.77 -17.00
N LEU A 346 34.45 -2.71 -16.68
CA LEU A 346 34.61 -1.54 -17.57
C LEU A 346 36.01 -0.91 -17.42
N THR A 347 37.05 -1.73 -17.38
CA THR A 347 38.42 -1.31 -17.65
C THR A 347 38.98 -2.26 -18.68
N ASN A 348 38.65 -2.02 -19.95
CA ASN A 348 39.47 -2.32 -21.14
C ASN A 348 38.65 -1.97 -22.39
N SER A 349 38.73 -0.72 -22.79
CA SER A 349 38.50 -0.28 -24.17
C SER A 349 39.30 1.00 -24.40
N SER A 350 40.61 0.83 -24.28
CA SER A 350 41.61 1.56 -25.04
C SER A 350 42.40 0.48 -25.79
N VAL A 351 42.72 0.74 -27.06
CA VAL A 351 43.12 -0.19 -28.16
C VAL A 351 41.87 -0.64 -28.93
N THR A 352 41.54 -0.12 -30.12
CA THR A 352 42.30 0.49 -31.24
C THR A 352 41.58 1.70 -31.81
#